data_AF-A0A945HX39-F1
#
_entry.id   AF-A0A945HX39-F1
#
_cell.length_a   1.000
_cell.length_b   1.000
_cell.length_c   1.000
_cell.angle_alpha   90.00
_cell.angle_beta   90.00
_cell.angle_gamma   90.00
#
_symmetry.space_group_name_H-M   'P 1'
#
loop_
_entity.id
_entity.type
_entity.pdbx_description
1 polymer ?
#
loop_
_entity_poly.entity_id
_entity_poly.type
_entity_poly.pdbx_seq_one_letter_code
_entity_poly.pdbx_strand_id
1 'polypeptide(L)'
;MKKILLAISVAIILILLLLLFRSCEPRQKTEENEFTEEIAETIEETEEKFDYVNAFIEANTDFTCQIIRGELDPTDEEAAKTALSEAYEKQQFPVEDDATLIEIIEAYKTNDEITAIIKSRVKECQ
;
A
#
# COMPACT_ATOMS: atom_id res chain seq x y z
N MET A 1 13.34 12.83 -42.52
CA MET A 1 13.81 11.63 -41.78
C MET A 1 14.82 11.95 -40.67
N LYS A 2 15.91 12.72 -40.91
CA LYS A 2 16.90 13.06 -39.86
C LYS A 2 16.34 13.78 -38.62
N LYS A 3 15.34 14.67 -38.78
CA LYS A 3 14.71 15.41 -37.66
C LYS A 3 13.84 14.53 -36.75
N ILE A 4 13.23 13.47 -37.30
CA ILE A 4 12.37 12.55 -36.55
C ILE A 4 13.22 11.60 -35.71
N LEU A 5 14.34 11.11 -36.28
CA LEU A 5 15.30 10.29 -35.54
C LEU A 5 15.91 11.04 -34.36
N LEU A 6 16.19 12.34 -34.51
CA LEU A 6 16.73 13.18 -33.44
C LEU A 6 15.73 13.35 -32.27
N ALA A 7 14.44 13.52 -32.58
CA ALA A 7 13.41 13.68 -31.57
C ALA A 7 13.20 12.41 -30.74
N ILE A 8 13.27 11.23 -31.38
CA ILE A 8 13.15 9.93 -30.71
C ILE A 8 14.35 9.72 -29.75
N SER A 9 15.58 10.06 -30.18
CA SER A 9 16.75 9.93 -29.31
C SER A 9 16.68 10.83 -28.07
N VAL A 10 16.14 12.04 -28.20
CA VAL A 10 15.99 12.96 -27.07
C VAL A 10 14.91 12.47 -26.10
N ALA A 11 13.81 11.91 -26.60
CA ALA A 11 12.75 11.34 -25.77
C ALA A 11 13.25 10.15 -24.94
N ILE A 12 14.04 9.26 -25.54
CA ILE A 12 14.61 8.09 -24.84
C ILE A 12 15.60 8.53 -23.74
N ILE A 13 16.43 9.54 -24.00
CA ILE A 13 17.36 10.08 -23.00
C ILE A 13 16.61 10.72 -21.82
N LEU A 14 15.52 11.44 -22.07
CA LEU A 14 14.67 12.00 -21.01
C LEU A 14 14.02 10.92 -20.15
N ILE A 15 13.52 9.83 -20.76
CA ILE A 15 12.95 8.69 -20.02
C ILE A 15 14.01 7.99 -19.17
N LEU A 16 15.24 7.82 -19.70
CA LEU A 16 16.35 7.24 -18.94
C LEU A 16 16.78 8.11 -17.76
N LEU A 17 16.78 9.44 -17.92
CA LEU A 17 17.05 10.37 -16.81
C LEU A 17 15.98 10.27 -15.72
N LEU A 18 14.70 10.14 -16.09
CA LEU A 18 13.61 9.95 -15.12
C LEU A 18 13.74 8.63 -14.33
N LEU A 19 14.30 7.58 -14.93
CA LEU A 19 14.57 6.31 -14.22
C LEU A 19 15.76 6.43 -13.26
N LEU A 20 16.77 7.25 -13.57
CA LEU A 20 17.94 7.46 -12.71
C LEU A 20 17.62 8.26 -11.44
N PHE A 21 16.65 9.18 -11.47
CA PHE A 21 16.19 9.91 -10.29
C PHE A 21 15.35 9.07 -9.31
N ARG A 22 14.97 7.84 -9.66
CA ARG A 22 14.30 6.91 -8.73
C ARG A 22 15.24 6.09 -7.85
N SER A 23 16.57 6.33 -7.93
CA SER A 23 17.58 5.50 -7.25
C SER A 23 18.59 6.23 -6.37
N CYS A 24 18.33 7.48 -5.97
CA CYS A 24 19.14 8.16 -4.96
C CYS A 24 18.35 8.29 -3.64
N GLU A 25 18.57 7.34 -2.73
CA GLU A 25 18.04 7.23 -1.35
C GLU A 25 18.43 8.42 -0.44
N PRO A 26 17.83 8.50 0.76
CA PRO A 26 18.62 8.01 1.90
C PRO A 26 17.88 6.97 2.76
N ARG A 27 18.65 5.96 3.22
CA ARG A 27 18.22 4.93 4.16
C ARG A 27 17.97 5.50 5.57
N GLN A 28 16.87 5.01 6.15
CA GLN A 28 16.66 4.53 7.52
C GLN A 28 17.03 5.48 8.68
N LYS A 29 15.99 6.03 9.31
CA LYS A 29 15.95 6.26 10.76
C LYS A 29 14.56 5.96 11.30
N THR A 30 14.34 4.73 11.76
CA THR A 30 13.28 4.35 12.73
C THR A 30 11.93 5.09 12.55
N GLU A 31 11.35 5.00 11.35
CA GLU A 31 10.22 5.80 10.85
C GLU A 31 8.83 5.19 11.14
N GLU A 32 8.75 4.08 11.87
CA GLU A 32 7.54 3.25 11.86
C GLU A 32 6.31 3.90 12.52
N ASN A 33 6.50 4.72 13.56
CA ASN A 33 5.41 5.50 14.17
C ASN A 33 5.28 6.91 13.59
N GLU A 34 6.41 7.54 13.23
CA GLU A 34 6.44 8.92 12.73
C GLU A 34 5.87 9.02 11.30
N PHE A 35 6.04 7.96 10.48
CA PHE A 35 5.51 7.91 9.12
C PHE A 35 4.00 7.66 9.08
N THR A 36 3.46 6.86 10.00
CA THR A 36 2.01 6.71 10.12
C THR A 36 1.39 7.99 10.66
N GLU A 37 2.01 8.65 11.64
CA GLU A 37 1.61 9.98 12.15
C GLU A 37 1.59 11.04 11.04
N GLU A 38 2.61 11.10 10.17
CA GLU A 38 2.67 12.07 9.07
C GLU A 38 1.60 11.80 7.98
N ILE A 39 1.32 10.54 7.65
CA ILE A 39 0.23 10.18 6.72
C ILE A 39 -1.13 10.53 7.33
N ALA A 40 -1.31 10.30 8.63
CA ALA A 40 -2.53 10.66 9.32
C ALA A 40 -2.71 12.17 9.53
N GLU A 41 -1.65 12.96 9.55
CA GLU A 41 -1.76 14.43 9.47
C GLU A 41 -2.16 14.89 8.06
N THR A 42 -1.81 14.12 7.02
CA THR A 42 -2.07 14.45 5.61
C THR A 42 -3.51 14.11 5.19
N ILE A 43 -4.12 13.12 5.84
CA ILE A 43 -5.53 12.77 5.72
C ILE A 43 -6.23 13.49 6.89
N GLU A 44 -6.97 14.59 6.69
CA GLU A 44 -7.65 15.34 7.77
C GLU A 44 -8.56 14.43 8.63
N GLU A 45 -8.00 13.75 9.62
CA GLU A 45 -8.68 12.65 10.32
C GLU A 45 -8.42 12.72 11.84
N THR A 46 -9.49 12.56 12.60
CA THR A 46 -9.53 12.50 14.07
C THR A 46 -8.74 11.30 14.60
N GLU A 47 -8.21 11.36 15.84
CA GLU A 47 -7.43 10.26 16.48
C GLU A 47 -8.03 8.86 16.30
N GLU A 48 -9.36 8.70 16.31
CA GLU A 48 -10.05 7.41 16.08
C GLU A 48 -9.76 6.77 14.71
N LYS A 49 -9.47 7.58 13.69
CA LYS A 49 -9.18 7.09 12.35
C LYS A 49 -7.71 6.71 12.16
N PHE A 50 -6.83 7.18 13.04
CA PHE A 50 -5.41 6.80 13.07
C PHE A 50 -5.22 5.29 13.22
N ASP A 51 -5.96 4.70 14.18
CA ASP A 51 -5.90 3.28 14.47
C ASP A 51 -6.35 2.43 13.27
N TYR A 52 -7.29 2.95 12.46
CA TYR A 52 -7.74 2.27 11.25
C TYR A 52 -6.71 2.30 10.12
N VAL A 53 -5.90 3.35 9.97
CA VAL A 53 -4.83 3.36 8.94
C VAL A 53 -3.85 2.21 9.17
N ASN A 54 -3.36 2.08 10.42
CA ASN A 54 -2.43 1.01 10.78
C ASN A 54 -3.10 -0.37 10.66
N ALA A 55 -4.31 -0.53 11.19
CA ALA A 55 -5.04 -1.79 11.11
C ALA A 55 -5.32 -2.21 9.65
N PHE A 56 -5.62 -1.25 8.77
CA PHE A 56 -5.77 -1.50 7.33
C PHE A 56 -4.46 -1.98 6.70
N ILE A 57 -3.34 -1.30 6.97
CA ILE A 57 -2.02 -1.67 6.47
C ILE A 57 -1.63 -3.08 6.92
N GLU A 58 -1.79 -3.37 8.22
CA GLU A 58 -1.44 -4.66 8.82
C GLU A 58 -2.30 -5.78 8.24
N ALA A 59 -3.62 -5.61 8.19
CA ALA A 59 -4.52 -6.64 7.67
C ALA A 59 -4.26 -6.95 6.19
N ASN A 60 -4.08 -5.93 5.34
CA ASN A 60 -3.78 -6.13 3.92
C ASN A 60 -2.39 -6.72 3.70
N THR A 61 -1.42 -6.39 4.56
CA THR A 61 -0.09 -7.02 4.54
C THR A 61 -0.19 -8.50 4.87
N ASP A 62 -0.85 -8.86 5.98
CA ASP A 62 -1.01 -10.25 6.44
C ASP A 62 -1.72 -11.10 5.38
N PHE A 63 -2.85 -10.60 4.85
CA PHE A 63 -3.60 -11.24 3.78
C PHE A 63 -2.75 -11.47 2.51
N THR A 64 -2.02 -10.45 2.06
CA THR A 64 -1.18 -10.58 0.86
C THR A 64 -0.01 -11.55 1.09
N CYS A 65 0.54 -11.60 2.30
CA CYS A 65 1.61 -12.52 2.65
C CYS A 65 1.14 -13.98 2.67
N GLN A 66 -0.08 -14.27 3.12
CA GLN A 66 -0.67 -15.61 3.04
C GLN A 66 -0.79 -16.08 1.58
N ILE A 67 -1.16 -15.18 0.66
CA ILE A 67 -1.20 -15.48 -0.79
C ILE A 67 0.20 -15.80 -1.33
N ILE A 68 1.20 -14.97 -1.01
CA ILE A 68 2.57 -15.14 -1.51
C ILE A 68 3.21 -16.44 -0.99
N ARG A 69 2.96 -16.78 0.28
CA ARG A 69 3.46 -18.02 0.88
C ARG A 69 2.74 -19.27 0.37
N GLY A 70 1.66 -19.11 -0.39
CA GLY A 70 0.81 -20.20 -0.88
C GLY A 70 -0.07 -20.82 0.20
N GLU A 71 -0.28 -20.13 1.31
CA GLU A 71 -1.19 -20.52 2.39
C GLU A 71 -2.66 -20.26 2.02
N LEU A 72 -2.89 -19.31 1.11
CA LEU A 72 -4.20 -18.91 0.62
C LEU A 72 -4.23 -18.87 -0.91
N ASP A 73 -5.24 -19.50 -1.52
CA ASP A 73 -5.54 -19.36 -2.95
C ASP A 73 -6.52 -18.19 -3.15
N PRO A 74 -6.10 -17.07 -3.76
CA PRO A 74 -6.97 -15.91 -3.95
C PRO A 74 -8.07 -16.14 -5.00
N THR A 75 -8.05 -17.28 -5.71
CA THR A 75 -9.12 -17.64 -6.66
C THR A 75 -10.30 -18.32 -5.98
N ASP A 76 -10.12 -18.82 -4.75
CA ASP A 76 -11.22 -19.25 -3.89
C ASP A 76 -11.81 -18.02 -3.18
N GLU A 77 -12.86 -17.47 -3.77
CA GLU A 77 -13.48 -16.22 -3.33
C GLU A 77 -13.99 -16.28 -1.88
N GLU A 78 -14.54 -17.42 -1.44
CA GLU A 78 -15.05 -17.57 -0.08
C GLU A 78 -13.89 -17.66 0.92
N ALA A 79 -12.87 -18.47 0.63
CA ALA A 79 -11.69 -18.57 1.48
C ALA A 79 -10.94 -17.22 1.58
N ALA A 80 -10.83 -16.49 0.47
CA ALA A 80 -10.20 -15.17 0.43
C ALA A 80 -10.98 -14.14 1.24
N LYS A 81 -12.31 -14.13 1.14
CA LYS A 81 -13.16 -13.25 1.97
C LYS A 81 -12.99 -13.55 3.44
N THR A 82 -13.08 -14.83 3.83
CA THR A 82 -12.90 -15.24 5.22
C THR A 82 -11.53 -14.83 5.76
N ALA A 83 -10.45 -15.12 5.03
CA ALA A 83 -9.10 -14.75 5.47
C ALA A 83 -8.90 -13.23 5.62
N LEU A 84 -9.48 -12.44 4.72
CA LEU A 84 -9.42 -10.98 4.80
C LEU A 84 -10.24 -10.43 5.99
N SER A 85 -11.44 -10.97 6.22
CA SER A 85 -12.27 -10.62 7.38
C SER A 85 -11.57 -10.97 8.69
N GLU A 86 -10.97 -12.16 8.81
CA GLU A 86 -10.20 -12.57 9.98
C GLU A 86 -8.98 -11.65 10.22
N ALA A 87 -8.29 -11.26 9.15
CA ALA A 87 -7.17 -10.32 9.24
C ALA A 87 -7.62 -8.94 9.75
N TYR A 88 -8.77 -8.45 9.28
CA TYR A 88 -9.36 -7.21 9.76
C TYR A 88 -9.84 -7.29 11.22
N GLU A 89 -10.54 -8.36 11.60
CA GLU A 89 -10.98 -8.60 12.99
C GLU A 89 -9.80 -8.65 13.96
N LYS A 90 -8.73 -9.34 13.58
CA LYS A 90 -7.49 -9.46 14.38
C LYS A 90 -6.85 -8.10 14.67
N GLN A 91 -7.00 -7.14 13.76
CA GLN A 91 -6.48 -5.78 13.90
C GLN A 91 -7.51 -4.80 14.48
N GLN A 92 -8.63 -5.30 15.03
CA GLN A 92 -9.72 -4.48 15.58
C GLN A 92 -10.32 -3.51 14.56
N PHE A 93 -10.26 -3.88 13.28
CA PHE A 93 -10.91 -3.13 12.21
C PHE A 93 -12.44 -3.26 12.36
N PRO A 94 -13.23 -2.22 12.02
CA PRO A 94 -14.66 -2.18 12.29
C PRO A 94 -15.44 -2.99 11.25
N VAL A 95 -15.25 -4.31 11.25
CA VAL A 95 -15.87 -5.23 10.29
C VAL A 95 -17.38 -5.39 10.49
N GLU A 96 -17.92 -5.00 11.66
CA GLU A 96 -19.35 -5.07 11.97
C GLU A 96 -20.13 -3.82 11.51
N ASP A 97 -19.44 -2.74 11.13
CA ASP A 97 -20.04 -1.52 10.58
C ASP A 97 -19.70 -1.40 9.09
N ASP A 98 -20.58 -1.93 8.25
CA ASP A 98 -20.43 -1.94 6.79
C ASP A 98 -20.19 -0.52 6.22
N ALA A 99 -20.78 0.52 6.81
CA ALA A 99 -20.65 1.88 6.29
C ALA A 99 -19.25 2.44 6.58
N THR A 100 -18.77 2.27 7.81
CA THR A 100 -17.42 2.66 8.21
C THR A 100 -16.35 1.84 7.49
N LEU A 101 -16.56 0.53 7.35
CA LEU A 101 -15.68 -0.36 6.60
C LEU A 101 -15.51 0.10 5.15
N ILE A 102 -16.62 0.41 4.47
CA ILE A 102 -16.59 0.91 3.08
C ILE A 102 -15.86 2.24 3.02
N GLU A 103 -16.16 3.20 3.89
CA GLU A 103 -15.51 4.52 3.91
C GLU A 103 -13.98 4.39 4.02
N ILE A 104 -13.51 3.56 4.95
CA ILE A 104 -12.08 3.35 5.19
C ILE A 104 -11.42 2.66 3.99
N ILE A 105 -12.04 1.60 3.46
CA ILE A 105 -11.51 0.91 2.27
C ILE A 105 -11.44 1.88 1.09
N GLU A 106 -12.46 2.71 0.86
CA GLU A 106 -12.45 3.69 -0.23
C GLU A 106 -11.40 4.77 -0.05
N ALA A 107 -11.20 5.26 1.17
CA ALA A 107 -10.19 6.26 1.49
C ALA A 107 -8.77 5.75 1.23
N TYR A 108 -8.48 4.50 1.60
CA TYR A 108 -7.10 3.99 1.63
C TYR A 108 -6.71 3.16 0.41
N LYS A 109 -7.66 2.52 -0.29
CA LYS A 109 -7.35 1.69 -1.48
C LYS A 109 -6.72 2.47 -2.64
N THR A 110 -6.98 3.78 -2.73
CA THR A 110 -6.42 4.66 -3.75
C THR A 110 -5.29 5.55 -3.23
N ASN A 111 -4.91 5.42 -1.96
CA ASN A 111 -3.81 6.18 -1.38
C ASN A 111 -2.47 5.53 -1.77
N ASP A 112 -1.67 6.27 -2.55
CA ASP A 112 -0.38 5.80 -3.08
C ASP A 112 0.66 5.51 -1.97
N GLU A 113 0.60 6.24 -0.86
CA GLU A 113 1.53 6.11 0.27
C GLU A 113 1.22 4.84 1.08
N ILE A 114 -0.05 4.64 1.43
CA ILE A 114 -0.53 3.40 2.08
C ILE A 114 -0.20 2.19 1.18
N THR A 115 -0.45 2.31 -0.12
CA THR A 115 -0.12 1.26 -1.08
C THR A 115 1.39 0.99 -1.14
N ALA A 116 2.23 2.02 -1.04
CA ALA A 116 3.68 1.87 -1.02
C ALA A 116 4.15 1.16 0.26
N ILE A 117 3.56 1.47 1.42
CA ILE A 117 3.87 0.80 2.69
C ILE A 117 3.54 -0.69 2.60
N ILE A 118 2.31 -1.03 2.20
CA ILE A 118 1.88 -2.44 2.06
C ILE A 118 2.84 -3.18 1.11
N LYS A 119 3.15 -2.59 -0.06
CA LYS A 119 4.11 -3.18 -1.01
C LYS A 119 5.52 -3.35 -0.42
N SER A 120 5.96 -2.44 0.44
CA SER A 120 7.26 -2.55 1.09
C SER A 120 7.29 -3.74 2.05
N ARG A 121 6.28 -3.85 2.93
CA ARG A 121 6.18 -4.92 3.93
C ARG A 121 5.99 -6.29 3.30
N VAL A 122 5.18 -6.37 2.26
CA VAL A 122 4.91 -7.62 1.51
C VAL A 122 6.19 -8.21 0.87
N LYS A 123 7.23 -7.42 0.60
CA LYS A 123 8.53 -7.94 0.12
C LYS A 123 9.22 -8.83 1.14
N GLU A 124 8.95 -8.66 2.43
CA GLU A 124 9.55 -9.45 3.51
C GLU A 124 8.91 -10.84 3.64
N CYS A 125 7.85 -11.10 2.88
CA CYS A 125 7.13 -12.37 2.86
C CYS A 125 7.65 -13.37 1.81
N GLN A 126 8.67 -12.98 1.01
CA GLN A 126 9.35 -13.79 -0.01
C GLN A 126 10.59 -14.49 0.56
#